data_AF-A0A392V5K5-F1
#
_entry.id   AF-A0A392V5K5-F1
#
_cell.length_a   1.000
_cell.length_b   1.000
_cell.length_c   1.000
_cell.angle_alpha   90.00
_cell.angle_beta   90.00
_cell.angle_gamma   90.00
#
_symmetry.space_group_name_H-M   'P 1'
#
loop_
_entity.id
_entity.type
_entity.pdbx_description
1 polymer ?
#
loop_
_entity_poly.entity_id
_entity_poly.type
_entity_poly.pdbx_seq_one_letter_code
_entity_poly.pdbx_strand_id
1 'polypeptide(L)' 'AVDVAIVWETFKREFLRKYFPADVRNRKVIEFMELKQGNLSVAEYSTKFEALCVFSPHYNTVEAEEAKCVKFE' A
#
# COMPACT_ATOMS: atom_id res chain seq x y z
N ALA A 1 35.73 -3.54 -18.99
CA ALA A 1 34.79 -3.54 -17.85
C ALA A 1 33.60 -4.39 -18.26
N VAL A 2 33.31 -5.46 -17.52
CA VAL A 2 32.11 -6.26 -17.81
C VAL A 2 30.94 -5.43 -17.30
N ASP A 3 30.14 -4.92 -18.22
CA ASP A 3 28.93 -4.18 -17.91
C ASP A 3 27.94 -5.19 -17.31
N VAL A 4 27.90 -5.26 -15.98
CA VAL A 4 26.98 -6.14 -15.27
C VAL A 4 25.61 -5.51 -15.45
N ALA A 5 24.88 -5.99 -16.45
CA ALA A 5 23.49 -5.64 -16.64
C ALA A 5 22.76 -5.84 -15.32
N ILE A 6 22.33 -4.74 -14.69
CA ILE A 6 21.53 -4.81 -13.47
C ILE A 6 20.25 -5.54 -13.86
N VAL A 7 20.08 -6.76 -13.33
CA VAL A 7 18.82 -7.50 -13.48
C VAL A 7 17.71 -6.58 -12.98
N TRP A 8 16.65 -6.41 -13.79
CA TRP A 8 15.55 -5.49 -13.52
C TRP A 8 14.99 -5.62 -12.10
N GLU A 9 14.96 -6.83 -11.54
CA GLU A 9 14.58 -7.09 -10.15
C GLU A 9 15.52 -6.45 -9.11
N THR A 10 16.82 -6.45 -9.37
CA THR A 10 17.81 -5.77 -8.51
C THR A 10 17.64 -4.26 -8.57
N PHE A 11 17.43 -3.69 -9.76
CA PHE A 11 17.12 -2.26 -9.88
C PHE A 11 15.85 -1.90 -9.10
N LYS A 12 14.74 -2.62 -9.34
CA LYS A 12 13.46 -2.37 -8.65
C LYS A 12 13.60 -2.43 -7.14
N ARG A 13 14.28 -3.45 -6.61
CA ARG A 13 14.52 -3.60 -5.17
C ARG A 13 15.29 -2.42 -4.60
N GLU A 14 16.42 -2.05 -5.21
CA GLU A 14 17.25 -0.95 -4.70
C GLU A 14 16.57 0.42 -4.86
N PHE A 15 15.85 0.62 -5.97
CA PHE A 15 15.04 1.82 -6.21
C PHE A 15 13.96 1.98 -5.14
N LEU A 16 13.16 0.93 -4.91
CA LEU A 16 12.11 0.95 -3.89
C LEU A 16 12.71 1.11 -2.49
N ARG A 17 13.86 0.51 -2.19
CA ARG A 17 14.54 0.70 -0.90
C ARG A 17 14.96 2.16 -0.67
N LYS A 18 15.47 2.83 -1.71
CA LYS A 18 15.96 4.23 -1.63
C LYS A 18 14.82 5.25 -1.55
N TYR A 19 13.79 5.08 -2.39
CA TYR A 19 12.72 6.08 -2.53
C TYR A 19 11.44 5.74 -1.75
N PHE A 20 11.26 4.46 -1.40
CA PHE A 20 10.17 3.95 -0.59
C PHE A 20 10.68 3.14 0.60
N PRO A 21 11.49 3.75 1.50
CA PRO A 21 12.04 3.05 2.65
C PRO A 21 10.96 2.48 3.57
N ALA A 22 11.35 1.50 4.40
CA ALA A 22 10.41 0.73 5.21
C ALA A 22 9.58 1.60 6.15
N ASP A 23 10.14 2.71 6.64
CA ASP A 23 9.43 3.70 7.46
C ASP A 23 8.29 4.38 6.69
N VAL A 24 8.49 4.74 5.42
CA VAL A 24 7.45 5.32 4.55
C VAL A 24 6.33 4.31 4.34
N ARG A 25 6.66 3.05 4.07
CA ARG A 25 5.65 1.98 3.89
C ARG A 25 4.90 1.71 5.20
N ASN A 26 5.60 1.65 6.33
CA ASN A 26 4.97 1.45 7.64
C ASN A 26 4.03 2.61 8.01
N ARG A 27 4.40 3.86 7.69
CA ARG A 27 3.49 5.00 7.85
C ARG A 27 2.22 4.83 7.03
N LYS A 28 2.30 4.33 5.80
CA LYS A 28 1.13 4.05 4.96
C LYS A 28 0.25 2.94 5.53
N VAL A 29 0.84 1.91 6.14
CA VAL A 29 0.08 0.87 6.84
C VAL A 29 -0.64 1.43 8.07
N ILE A 30 0.02 2.27 8.88
CA ILE A 30 -0.61 2.92 10.03
C ILE A 30 -1.76 3.82 9.58
N GLU A 31 -1.53 4.66 8.55
CA GLU A 31 -2.54 5.52 7.94
C GLU A 31 -3.75 4.70 7.46
N PHE A 32 -3.52 3.53 6.85
CA PHE A 32 -4.59 2.62 6.45
C PHE A 32 -5.37 2.04 7.65
N MET A 33 -4.67 1.59 8.69
CA MET A 33 -5.30 0.99 9.87
C MET A 33 -6.19 2.02 10.58
N GLU A 34 -5.70 3.25 10.72
CA GLU A 34 -6.39 4.36 11.36
C GLU A 34 -7.44 5.04 10.45
N LEU A 35 -7.48 4.71 9.15
CA LEU A 35 -8.44 5.27 8.21
C LEU A 35 -9.88 4.94 8.63
N LYS A 36 -10.63 6.00 8.95
CA LYS A 36 -12.07 6.02 9.25
C LYS A 36 -12.76 6.96 8.27
N GLN A 37 -14.03 6.71 7.93
CA GLN A 37 -14.77 7.58 7.03
C GLN A 37 -14.93 9.00 7.60
N GLY A 38 -15.36 9.11 8.85
CA GLY A 38 -15.56 10.41 9.50
C GLY A 38 -16.51 11.29 8.69
N ASN A 39 -16.04 12.48 8.29
CA ASN A 39 -16.82 13.43 7.47
C ASN A 39 -16.58 13.29 5.96
N LEU A 40 -15.77 12.31 5.52
CA LEU A 40 -15.52 12.07 4.10
C LEU A 40 -16.77 11.51 3.42
N SER A 41 -17.00 11.92 2.18
CA SER A 41 -17.94 11.22 1.32
C SER A 41 -17.45 9.78 1.07
N VAL A 42 -18.37 8.88 0.74
CA VAL A 42 -18.05 7.48 0.40
C VAL A 42 -17.03 7.41 -0.74
N ALA A 43 -17.13 8.30 -1.73
CA ALA A 43 -16.19 8.37 -2.85
C ALA A 43 -14.77 8.78 -2.43
N GLU A 44 -14.64 9.79 -1.57
CA GLU A 44 -13.35 10.24 -1.05
C GLU A 44 -12.71 9.18 -0.14
N TYR A 45 -13.53 8.52 0.70
CA TYR A 45 -13.07 7.44 1.54
C TYR A 45 -12.61 6.24 0.71
N SER A 46 -13.40 5.80 -0.27
CA SER A 46 -13.06 4.72 -1.18
C SER A 46 -11.74 4.98 -1.91
N THR A 47 -11.55 6.20 -2.44
CA THR A 47 -10.30 6.60 -3.10
C THR A 47 -9.09 6.49 -2.16
N LYS A 48 -9.23 6.96 -0.90
CA LYS A 48 -8.16 6.82 0.10
C LYS A 48 -7.92 5.38 0.51
N PHE A 49 -8.99 4.59 0.64
CA PHE A 49 -8.93 3.18 0.98
C PHE A 49 -8.13 2.41 -0.06
N GLU A 50 -8.45 2.57 -1.35
CA GLU A 50 -7.74 1.92 -2.46
C GLU A 50 -6.27 2.33 -2.54
N ALA A 51 -5.98 3.62 -2.37
CA ALA A 51 -4.61 4.13 -2.39
C ALA A 51 -3.74 3.57 -1.24
N LEU A 52 -4.35 3.19 -0.12
CA LEU A 52 -3.66 2.73 1.08
C LEU A 52 -3.68 1.20 1.25
N CYS A 53 -4.71 0.51 0.75
CA CYS A 53 -4.85 -0.94 0.92
C CYS A 53 -3.70 -1.71 0.27
N VAL A 54 -3.12 -1.17 -0.80
CA VAL A 54 -2.00 -1.76 -1.53
C VAL A 54 -0.74 -1.94 -0.67
N PHE A 55 -0.62 -1.18 0.41
CA PHE A 55 0.51 -1.27 1.35
C PHE A 55 0.29 -2.29 2.47
N SER A 56 -0.93 -2.80 2.62
CA SER A 56 -1.31 -3.76 3.66
C SER A 56 -1.41 -5.17 3.08
N PRO A 57 -0.43 -6.06 3.33
CA PRO A 57 -0.44 -7.42 2.80
C PRO A 57 -1.69 -8.20 3.20
N HIS A 58 -2.24 -7.89 4.38
CA HIS A 58 -3.44 -8.53 4.91
C HIS A 58 -4.74 -8.16 4.19
N TYR A 59 -4.76 -7.07 3.41
CA TYR A 59 -5.94 -6.60 2.67
C TYR A 59 -5.81 -6.78 1.14
N ASN A 60 -4.66 -7.29 0.69
CA ASN A 60 -4.36 -7.58 -0.71
C ASN A 60 -4.59 -9.06 -1.08
N THR A 61 -5.28 -9.83 -0.24
CA THR A 61 -5.65 -11.21 -0.54
C THR A 61 -7.11 -11.30 -0.99
N VAL A 62 -7.44 -12.37 -1.73
CA VAL A 62 -8.80 -12.62 -2.23
C VAL A 62 -9.77 -12.81 -1.06
N GLU A 63 -9.31 -13.48 0.01
CA GLU A 63 -10.07 -13.72 1.24
C GLU A 63 -10.35 -12.43 2.01
N ALA A 64 -9.51 -11.40 1.83
CA ALA A 64 -9.70 -10.11 2.47
C ALA A 64 -10.66 -9.20 1.69
N GLU A 65 -11.10 -9.55 0.47
CA GLU A 65 -12.03 -8.74 -0.31
C GLU A 65 -13.36 -8.56 0.41
N GLU A 66 -13.91 -9.62 1.00
CA GLU A 66 -15.13 -9.54 1.80
C GLU A 66 -14.93 -8.69 3.07
N ALA A 67 -13.74 -8.76 3.68
CA ALA A 67 -13.39 -7.95 4.85
C ALA A 67 -13.22 -6.45 4.54
N LYS A 68 -13.04 -6.06 3.26
CA LYS A 68 -12.99 -4.65 2.86
C LYS A 68 -14.33 -3.97 3.09
N CYS A 69 -15.46 -4.66 2.90
CA CYS A 69 -16.80 -4.10 3.09
C CYS A 69 -17.05 -3.66 4.55
N VAL A 70 -16.51 -4.40 5.53
CA VAL A 70 -16.63 -4.08 6.97
C VAL A 70 -15.98 -2.74 7.33
N LYS A 71 -15.00 -2.28 6.54
CA LYS A 71 -14.37 -0.96 6.74
C LYS A 71 -15.25 0.22 6.30
N PHE A 72 -16.32 -0.03 5.54
CA PHE A 72 -17.29 0.98 5.08
C PHE A 72 -18.56 1.05 5.95
N GLU A 73 -18.70 0.20 6.97
CA GLU A 73 -19.77 0.25 7.98
C GLU A 73 -19.36 1.13 9.18
#